data_AF-A0A2V6NKE1-F1
#
_entry.id   AF-A0A2V6NKE1-F1
#
_cell.length_a   1.000
_cell.length_b   1.000
_cell.length_c   1.000
_cell.angle_alpha   90.00
_cell.angle_beta   90.00
_cell.angle_gamma   90.00
#
_symmetry.space_group_name_H-M   'P 1'
#
loop_
_entity.id
_entity.type
_entity.pdbx_description
1 polymer ?
#
loop_
_entity_poly.entity_id
_entity_poly.type
_entity_poly.pdbx_seq_one_letter_code
_entity_poly.pdbx_strand_id
1 'polypeptide(L)'
;MLRGRDIVCISSIDWDFIWQGHQQIMSTLAAQGNRVLFIENTGVRPPRLQDFHRLRHRVEQWWRSTKGFRREREDLYVFSPLIVPFPY
;
A
#
# COMPACT_ATOMS: atom_id res chain seq x y z
N MET A 1 -0.78 8.04 24.92
CA MET A 1 -1.03 7.76 23.48
C MET A 1 0.18 8.24 22.68
N LEU A 2 0.61 7.51 21.66
CA LEU A 2 1.81 7.82 20.86
C LEU A 2 1.59 9.11 20.06
N ARG A 3 2.60 10.00 20.02
CA ARG A 3 2.58 11.27 19.26
C ARG A 3 3.97 11.58 18.71
N GLY A 4 4.04 12.27 17.57
CA GLY A 4 5.29 12.71 16.95
C GLY A 4 6.21 11.56 16.54
N ARG A 5 5.66 10.37 16.28
CA ARG A 5 6.42 9.18 15.87
C ARG A 5 6.24 8.87 14.40
N ASP A 6 7.23 8.16 13.86
CA ASP A 6 7.15 7.51 12.56
C ASP A 6 6.67 6.08 12.76
N ILE A 7 5.59 5.72 12.07
CA ILE A 7 4.92 4.44 12.23
C ILE A 7 4.81 3.80 10.86
N VAL A 8 5.40 2.62 10.70
CA VAL A 8 5.30 1.82 9.48
C VAL A 8 4.42 0.61 9.79
N CYS A 9 3.35 0.44 9.02
CA CYS A 9 2.45 -0.70 9.11
C CYS A 9 2.56 -1.54 7.85
N ILE A 10 3.01 -2.79 7.97
CA ILE A 10 3.00 -3.76 6.87
C ILE A 10 1.70 -4.55 6.98
N SER A 11 0.79 -4.32 6.05
CA SER A 11 -0.56 -4.87 6.07
C SER A 11 -0.68 -6.12 5.19
N SER A 12 -1.58 -7.02 5.58
CA SER A 12 -2.01 -8.17 4.79
C SER A 12 -3.16 -7.85 3.84
N ILE A 13 -3.74 -6.65 3.94
CA ILE A 13 -4.83 -6.13 3.10
C ILE A 13 -4.41 -4.85 2.38
N ASP A 14 -5.08 -4.58 1.27
CA ASP A 14 -5.00 -3.30 0.58
C ASP A 14 -5.81 -2.25 1.34
N TRP A 15 -5.39 -0.99 1.26
CA TRP A 15 -6.07 0.11 1.93
C TRP A 15 -7.49 0.31 1.41
N ASP A 16 -7.71 0.06 0.11
CA ASP A 16 -9.01 0.18 -0.54
C ASP A 16 -9.90 -1.07 -0.37
N PHE A 17 -9.45 -2.07 0.37
CA PHE A 17 -10.27 -3.23 0.74
C PHE A 17 -11.33 -2.86 1.78
N ILE A 18 -12.22 -3.80 2.10
CA ILE A 18 -13.24 -3.64 3.16
C ILE A 18 -12.59 -3.08 4.42
N TRP A 19 -13.17 -2.02 4.97
CA TRP A 19 -12.65 -1.33 6.15
C TRP A 19 -12.55 -2.28 7.37
N GLN A 20 -11.37 -2.34 7.97
CA GLN A 20 -10.98 -3.23 9.05
C GLN A 20 -10.08 -2.50 10.08
N GLY A 21 -9.64 -3.25 11.10
CA GLY A 21 -8.84 -2.71 12.20
C GLY A 21 -7.55 -2.01 11.76
N HIS A 22 -6.86 -2.51 10.73
CA HIS A 22 -5.61 -1.90 10.24
C HIS A 22 -5.82 -0.43 9.82
N GLN A 23 -6.84 -0.17 9.00
CA GLN A 23 -7.14 1.18 8.54
C GLN A 23 -7.61 2.08 9.69
N GLN A 24 -8.44 1.54 10.60
CA GLN A 24 -8.92 2.28 11.76
C GLN A 24 -7.76 2.71 12.68
N ILE A 25 -6.91 1.78 13.08
CA ILE A 25 -5.79 2.06 13.99
C ILE A 25 -4.81 3.05 13.35
N MET A 26 -4.44 2.84 12.09
CA MET A 26 -3.49 3.71 11.39
C MET A 26 -4.06 5.11 11.15
N SER A 27 -5.35 5.21 10.84
CA SER A 27 -6.04 6.50 10.75
C SER A 27 -6.06 7.25 12.08
N THR A 28 -6.34 6.54 13.18
CA THR A 28 -6.33 7.16 14.51
C THR A 28 -4.93 7.61 14.91
N LEU A 29 -3.90 6.82 14.64
CA LEU A 29 -2.51 7.20 14.93
C LEU A 29 -2.09 8.43 14.12
N ALA A 30 -2.43 8.49 12.83
CA ALA A 30 -2.16 9.66 11.98
C ALA A 30 -2.87 10.91 12.51
N ALA A 31 -4.16 10.81 12.84
CA ALA A 31 -4.94 11.92 13.40
C ALA A 31 -4.41 12.45 14.75
N GLN A 32 -3.49 11.72 15.40
CA GLN A 32 -2.83 12.16 16.63
C GLN A 32 -1.48 12.86 16.40
N GLY A 33 -1.14 13.16 15.15
CA GLY A 33 0.11 13.81 14.77
C GLY A 33 1.29 12.84 14.73
N ASN A 34 1.05 11.60 14.32
CA ASN A 34 2.12 10.66 13.97
C ASN A 34 2.22 10.55 12.45
N ARG A 35 3.43 10.43 11.91
CA ARG A 35 3.64 10.18 10.48
C ARG A 35 3.50 8.68 10.22
N VAL A 36 2.48 8.29 9.50
CA VAL A 36 2.12 6.90 9.25
C VAL A 36 2.38 6.53 7.80
N LEU A 37 3.09 5.42 7.59
CA LEU A 37 3.24 4.75 6.31
C LEU A 37 2.57 3.38 6.38
N PHE A 38 1.48 3.21 5.64
CA PHE A 38 0.79 1.96 5.44
C PHE A 38 1.31 1.28 4.18
N ILE A 39 1.87 0.09 4.31
CA ILE A 39 2.39 -0.71 3.21
C ILE A 39 1.36 -1.80 2.93
N GLU A 40 0.78 -1.77 1.74
CA GLU A 40 -0.19 -2.77 1.31
C GLU A 40 0.46 -4.12 1.06
N ASN A 41 -0.37 -5.15 1.05
CA ASN A 41 0.08 -6.49 0.77
C ASN A 41 0.55 -6.57 -0.69
N THR A 42 1.69 -7.23 -0.88
CA THR A 42 2.29 -7.41 -2.21
C THR A 42 1.56 -8.46 -3.06
N GLY A 43 0.57 -9.15 -2.50
CA GLY A 43 -0.30 -10.06 -3.24
C GLY A 43 0.49 -11.11 -4.00
N VAL A 44 1.17 -12.02 -3.29
CA VAL A 44 1.98 -13.10 -3.90
C VAL A 44 1.15 -14.14 -4.67
N ARG A 45 -0.12 -13.87 -4.98
CA ARG A 45 -0.93 -14.78 -5.79
C ARG A 45 -0.44 -14.69 -7.23
N PRO A 46 0.14 -15.76 -7.81
CA PRO A 46 0.67 -15.71 -9.15
C PRO A 46 -0.45 -15.36 -10.14
N PRO A 47 -0.28 -14.33 -10.98
CA PRO A 47 -1.22 -14.03 -12.05
C PRO A 47 -1.25 -15.23 -13.01
N ARG A 48 -2.44 -15.60 -13.49
CA ARG A 48 -2.54 -16.62 -14.55
C ARG A 48 -1.86 -16.06 -15.80
N LEU A 49 -1.04 -16.87 -16.48
CA LEU A 49 -0.17 -16.49 -17.61
C LEU A 49 -0.87 -15.72 -18.77
N GLN A 50 -2.20 -15.77 -18.81
CA GLN A 50 -3.03 -15.18 -19.85
C GLN A 50 -3.16 -13.64 -19.74
N ASP A 51 -2.81 -13.03 -18.59
CA ASP A 51 -3.00 -11.59 -18.32
C ASP A 51 -1.72 -10.74 -18.42
N PHE A 52 -0.59 -11.33 -18.84
CA PHE A 52 0.73 -10.67 -18.88
C PHE A 52 0.75 -9.37 -19.71
N HIS A 53 -0.07 -9.31 -20.75
CA HIS A 53 -0.15 -8.14 -21.65
C HIS A 53 -0.81 -6.92 -20.98
N ARG A 54 -1.63 -7.15 -19.95
CA ARG A 54 -2.37 -6.13 -19.19
C ARG A 54 -1.62 -5.72 -17.92
N LEU A 55 -0.86 -6.64 -17.34
CA LEU A 55 0.02 -6.39 -16.19
C LEU A 55 1.08 -5.33 -16.52
N ARG A 56 1.73 -5.43 -17.67
CA ARG A 56 2.78 -4.51 -18.13
C ARG A 56 2.33 -3.06 -18.31
N HIS A 57 1.11 -2.83 -18.81
CA HIS A 57 0.54 -1.48 -18.90
C HIS A 57 0.23 -0.90 -17.51
N ARG A 58 -0.16 -1.75 -16.54
CA ARG A 58 -0.33 -1.34 -15.13
C ARG A 58 1.00 -0.99 -14.47
N VAL A 59 2.06 -1.76 -14.74
CA VAL A 59 3.43 -1.48 -14.25
C VAL A 59 3.96 -0.16 -14.80
N GLU A 60 3.80 0.10 -16.10
CA GLU A 60 4.27 1.34 -16.74
C GLU A 60 3.57 2.59 -16.19
N GLN A 61 2.27 2.51 -15.91
CA GLN A 61 1.53 3.63 -15.32
C GLN A 61 1.79 3.80 -13.82
N TRP A 62 2.00 2.70 -13.09
CA TRP A 62 2.44 2.73 -11.69
C TRP A 62 3.85 3.35 -11.55
N TRP A 63 4.72 3.14 -12.54
CA TRP A 63 6.05 3.76 -12.58
C TRP A 63 5.99 5.27 -12.90
N ARG A 64 5.03 5.72 -13.72
CA ARG A 64 4.88 7.14 -14.10
C ARG A 64 4.24 8.02 -13.03
N SER A 65 3.53 7.44 -12.06
CA SER A 65 2.92 8.16 -10.93
C SER A 65 3.64 7.83 -9.62
N THR A 66 4.57 8.71 -9.19
CA THR A 66 5.29 8.69 -7.90
C THR A 66 5.44 7.33 -7.20
N LYS A 67 5.97 6.32 -7.90
CA LYS A 67 6.46 5.05 -7.32
C LYS A 67 5.48 4.33 -6.37
N GLY A 68 4.17 4.45 -6.58
CA GLY A 68 3.15 3.77 -5.77
C GLY A 68 2.90 4.29 -4.36
N PHE A 69 3.35 5.51 -4.04
CA PHE A 69 2.94 6.22 -2.83
C PHE A 69 1.70 7.07 -3.11
N ARG A 70 0.66 6.91 -2.28
CA ARG A 70 -0.57 7.70 -2.28
C ARG A 70 -0.73 8.36 -0.92
N ARG A 71 -0.95 9.68 -0.88
CA ARG A 71 -1.34 10.35 0.35
C ARG A 71 -2.84 10.14 0.54
N GLU A 72 -3.21 9.43 1.60
CA GLU A 72 -4.61 9.18 1.92
C GLU A 72 -5.19 10.31 2.78
N ARG A 73 -4.44 10.76 3.79
CA ARG A 73 -4.80 11.86 4.69
C ARG A 73 -3.57 12.66 5.09
N GLU A 74 -3.77 13.69 5.90
CA GLU A 74 -2.65 14.32 6.59
C GLU A 74 -1.94 13.29 7.48
N ASP A 75 -0.62 13.27 7.37
CA ASP A 75 0.28 12.34 8.07
C ASP A 75 0.00 10.84 7.84
N LEU A 76 -0.71 10.47 6.77
CA LEU A 76 -0.96 9.08 6.40
C LEU A 76 -0.70 8.86 4.90
N TYR A 77 0.33 8.08 4.62
CA TYR A 77 0.69 7.63 3.28
C TYR A 77 0.45 6.13 3.14
N VAL A 78 -0.09 5.74 2.00
CA VAL A 78 -0.25 4.35 1.59
C VAL A 78 0.78 4.06 0.50
N PHE A 79 1.53 2.98 0.65
CA PHE A 79 2.49 2.49 -0.31
C PHE A 79 2.03 1.12 -0.81
N SER A 80 1.83 1.02 -2.12
CA SER A 80 1.29 -0.16 -2.79
C SER A 80 2.39 -0.87 -3.59
N PRO A 81 3.29 -1.64 -2.96
CA PRO A 81 4.46 -2.21 -3.63
C PRO A 81 4.07 -3.11 -4.81
N LEU A 82 4.62 -2.82 -5.99
CA LEU A 82 4.43 -3.65 -7.17
C LEU A 82 5.47 -4.77 -7.21
N ILE A 83 5.06 -5.99 -6.86
CA ILE A 83 5.89 -7.20 -7.02
C ILE A 83 5.53 -7.91 -8.31
N VAL A 84 6.53 -8.15 -9.16
CA VAL A 84 6.42 -9.03 -10.32
C VAL A 84 6.89 -10.42 -9.87
N PRO A 85 6.02 -11.44 -9.81
CA PRO A 85 6.44 -12.79 -9.48
C PRO A 85 7.28 -13.34 -10.63
N PHE A 86 8.59 -13.40 -10.46
CA PHE A 86 9.48 -14.13 -11.37
C PHE A 86 9.42 -15.63 -11.03
N PRO A 87 9.32 -16.52 -12.03
CA PRO A 87 9.50 -17.95 -11.81
C PRO A 87 10.98 -18.21 -11.48
N TYR A 88 11.24 -18.83 -10.34
CA TYR A 88 12.51 -19.49 -10.04
C TYR A 88 12.49 -20.91 -10.57
#